data_AF-A0A451B4G7-F1
#
_entry.id   AF-A0A451B4G7-F1
#
_cell.length_a   1.000
_cell.length_b   1.000
_cell.length_c   1.000
_cell.angle_alpha   90.00
_cell.angle_beta   90.00
_cell.angle_gamma   90.00
#
_symmetry.space_group_name_H-M   'P 1'
#
loop_
_entity.id
_entity.type
_entity.pdbx_description
1 polymer ?
#
loop_
_entity_poly.entity_id
_entity_poly.type
_entity_poly.pdbx_seq_one_letter_code
_entity_poly.pdbx_strand_id
1 'polypeptide(L)'
;VCNRVEYQSSAPSQIVPKLADEGVYIASESSFYRVLHEKNQLHRRGRARTPRTVMKPKGYKAEAPNQVWSWDITYLASAVRGS
;
A
#
# COMPACT_ATOMS: atom_id res chain seq x y z
N VAL A 1 -0.91 22.39 8.27
CA VAL A 1 0.21 21.51 8.70
C VAL A 1 0.41 20.33 7.74
N CYS A 2 -0.61 19.53 7.45
CA CYS A 2 -0.49 18.39 6.51
C CYS A 2 -0.03 18.74 5.08
N ASN A 3 -0.22 19.98 4.64
CA ASN A 3 0.15 20.44 3.30
C ASN A 3 1.47 21.25 3.29
N ARG A 4 2.20 21.29 4.41
CA ARG A 4 3.57 21.84 4.43
C ARG A 4 4.50 20.91 3.65
N VAL A 5 5.55 21.47 3.04
CA VAL A 5 6.51 20.73 2.19
C VAL A 5 7.09 19.51 2.93
N GLU A 6 7.40 19.65 4.22
CA GLU A 6 7.95 18.59 5.08
C GLU A 6 7.00 17.38 5.25
N TYR A 7 5.69 17.60 5.19
CA TYR A 7 4.66 16.59 5.47
C TYR A 7 3.83 16.22 4.24
N GLN A 8 4.11 16.80 3.07
CA GLN A 8 3.31 16.62 1.85
C GLN A 8 3.14 15.15 1.46
N SER A 9 4.19 14.35 1.70
CA SER A 9 4.24 12.92 1.36
C SER A 9 4.00 12.01 2.57
N SER A 10 3.72 12.59 3.75
CA SER A 10 3.51 11.83 4.99
C SER A 10 2.02 11.63 5.26
N ALA A 11 1.68 10.45 5.75
CA ALA A 11 0.33 10.16 6.23
C ALA A 11 0.10 10.79 7.62
N PRO A 12 -1.16 11.04 8.05
CA PRO A 12 -1.45 11.53 9.39
C PRO A 12 -0.80 10.73 10.52
N SER A 13 -0.72 9.40 10.37
CA SER A 13 -0.03 8.50 11.33
C SER A 13 1.48 8.72 11.42
N GLN A 14 2.09 9.43 10.47
CA GLN A 14 3.50 9.86 10.53
C GLN A 14 3.64 11.31 10.96
N ILE A 15 2.64 12.15 10.69
CA ILE A 15 2.65 13.58 11.02
C ILE A 15 2.43 13.77 12.52
N VAL A 16 1.44 13.09 13.11
CA VAL A 16 1.08 13.26 14.53
C VAL A 16 2.24 12.88 15.45
N PRO A 17 2.94 11.73 15.28
CA PRO A 17 4.13 11.42 16.08
C PRO A 17 5.25 12.44 15.90
N LYS A 18 5.55 12.88 14.67
CA LYS A 18 6.59 13.90 14.42
C LYS A 18 6.30 15.23 15.12
N LEU A 19 5.05 15.67 15.08
CA LEU A 19 4.64 16.88 15.80
C LEU A 19 4.75 16.68 17.32
N ALA A 20 4.42 15.49 17.82
CA ALA A 20 4.58 15.16 19.23
C ALA A 20 6.07 15.13 19.66
N ASP A 21 6.96 14.63 18.80
CA ASP A 21 8.42 14.67 19.02
C ASP A 21 8.94 16.13 19.10
N GLU A 22 8.32 17.04 18.34
CA GLU A 22 8.57 18.49 18.39
C GLU A 22 7.86 19.20 19.58
N GLY A 23 7.11 18.46 20.40
CA GLY A 23 6.33 18.99 21.53
C GLY A 23 5.05 19.74 21.11
N VAL A 24 4.64 19.63 19.86
CA VAL A 24 3.49 20.33 19.28
C VAL A 24 2.29 19.38 19.17
N TYR A 25 1.24 19.65 19.95
CA TYR A 25 -0.03 18.93 19.81
C TYR A 25 -1.09 19.81 19.14
N ILE A 26 -1.59 19.37 17.98
CA ILE A 26 -2.65 20.06 17.24
C ILE A 26 -4.00 19.35 17.44
N ALA A 27 -4.03 18.05 17.20
CA ALA A 27 -5.21 17.20 17.33
C ALA A 27 -4.81 15.71 17.27
N SER A 28 -5.75 14.83 17.61
CA SER A 28 -5.58 13.38 17.46
C SER A 28 -5.50 12.93 15.99
N GLU A 29 -4.92 11.75 15.72
CA GLU A 29 -4.89 11.16 14.38
C GLU A 29 -6.28 11.05 13.75
N SER A 30 -7.27 10.63 14.53
CA SER A 30 -8.67 10.52 14.11
C SER A 30 -9.25 11.88 13.67
N SER A 31 -8.88 12.96 14.35
CA SER A 31 -9.29 14.31 13.97
C SER A 31 -8.60 14.78 12.68
N PHE A 32 -7.31 14.45 12.51
CA PHE A 32 -6.59 14.70 11.25
C PHE A 32 -7.26 14.00 10.07
N TYR A 33 -7.59 12.71 10.21
CA TYR A 33 -8.29 11.98 9.17
C TYR A 33 -9.66 12.56 8.86
N ARG A 34 -10.45 12.94 9.89
CA ARG A 34 -11.78 13.54 9.70
C ARG A 34 -11.71 14.84 8.89
N VAL A 35 -10.82 15.76 9.27
CA VAL A 35 -10.67 17.05 8.57
C VAL A 35 -10.13 16.85 7.15
N LEU A 36 -9.15 15.94 6.96
CA LEU A 36 -8.64 15.62 5.63
C LEU A 36 -9.70 14.96 4.74
N HIS A 37 -10.58 14.14 5.32
CA HIS A 37 -11.70 13.54 4.61
C HIS A 37 -12.72 14.61 4.18
N GLU A 38 -13.15 15.49 5.09
CA GLU A 38 -14.07 16.60 4.79
C GLU A 38 -13.56 17.53 3.70
N LYS A 39 -12.23 17.74 3.63
CA LYS A 39 -11.60 18.58 2.60
C LYS A 39 -11.23 17.80 1.33
N ASN A 40 -11.60 16.52 1.25
CA ASN A 40 -11.23 15.63 0.14
C ASN A 40 -9.71 15.65 -0.14
N GLN A 41 -8.90 15.59 0.92
CA GLN A 41 -7.43 15.64 0.89
C GLN A 41 -6.78 14.33 1.35
N LEU A 42 -7.60 13.29 1.53
CA LEU A 42 -7.21 11.91 1.87
C LEU A 42 -6.76 11.14 0.61
N HIS A 43 -6.01 11.83 -0.25
CA HIS A 43 -5.37 11.22 -1.41
C HIS A 43 -4.12 10.47 -0.97
N ARG A 44 -3.66 9.55 -1.82
CA ARG A 44 -2.45 8.79 -1.56
C ARG A 44 -1.24 9.72 -1.42
N ARG A 45 -0.65 9.74 -0.22
CA ARG A 45 0.58 10.46 0.12
C ARG A 45 1.71 9.43 0.23
N GLY A 46 2.56 9.34 -0.79
CA GLY A 46 3.68 8.39 -0.82
C GLY A 46 4.11 7.97 -2.22
N ARG A 47 5.30 7.36 -2.33
CA ARG A 47 5.92 6.95 -3.61
C ARG A 47 5.37 5.64 -4.19
N ALA A 48 4.51 4.95 -3.45
CA ALA A 48 4.04 3.65 -3.88
C ALA A 48 3.21 3.79 -5.19
N ARG A 49 3.39 2.86 -6.13
CA ARG A 49 2.73 2.89 -7.44
C ARG A 49 1.23 2.66 -7.31
N THR A 50 0.41 3.35 -8.10
CA THR A 50 -1.05 3.12 -8.18
C THR A 50 -1.32 1.64 -8.37
N PRO A 51 -2.30 1.06 -7.64
CA PRO A 51 -2.71 -0.32 -7.89
C PRO A 51 -2.95 -0.49 -9.37
N ARG A 52 -2.21 -1.40 -9.99
CA ARG A 52 -2.39 -1.71 -11.40
C ARG A 52 -3.55 -2.68 -11.51
N THR A 53 -4.56 -2.33 -12.31
CA THR A 53 -5.57 -3.29 -12.72
C THR A 53 -4.89 -4.31 -13.64
N VAL A 54 -4.64 -5.51 -13.11
CA VAL A 54 -4.09 -6.64 -13.89
C VAL A 54 -5.26 -7.51 -14.31
N MET A 55 -5.39 -7.77 -15.61
CA MET A 55 -6.40 -8.71 -16.11
C MET A 55 -6.14 -10.09 -15.51
N LYS A 56 -7.21 -10.74 -15.06
CA LYS A 56 -7.12 -12.13 -14.61
C LYS A 56 -6.67 -13.01 -15.78
N PRO A 57 -5.77 -13.98 -15.55
CA PRO A 57 -5.42 -14.95 -16.58
C PRO A 57 -6.68 -15.71 -17.03
N LYS A 58 -6.70 -16.11 -18.30
CA LYS A 58 -7.78 -16.94 -18.84
C LYS A 58 -7.77 -18.29 -18.13
N GLY A 59 -8.89 -18.67 -17.53
CA GLY A 59 -9.07 -20.00 -16.93
C GLY A 59 -9.30 -21.06 -18.00
N TYR A 60 -8.72 -22.24 -17.81
CA TYR A 60 -8.93 -23.41 -18.67
C TYR A 60 -9.62 -24.50 -17.85
N LYS A 61 -10.56 -25.23 -18.46
CA LYS A 61 -11.29 -26.36 -17.87
C LYS A 61 -11.13 -27.56 -18.78
N ALA A 62 -10.74 -28.71 -18.22
CA ALA A 62 -10.71 -29.98 -18.95
C ALA A 62 -12.07 -30.66 -18.85
N GLU A 63 -12.58 -31.17 -19.98
CA GLU A 63 -13.79 -32.01 -20.06
C GLU A 63 -13.43 -33.48 -20.34
N ALA A 64 -12.22 -33.73 -20.84
CA ALA A 64 -11.66 -35.05 -21.07
C ALA A 64 -10.16 -35.09 -20.67
N PRO A 65 -9.57 -36.30 -20.51
CA PRO A 65 -8.14 -36.45 -20.23
C PRO A 65 -7.26 -35.75 -21.27
N ASN A 66 -6.10 -35.23 -20.85
CA ASN A 66 -5.06 -34.60 -21.67
C ASN A 66 -5.42 -33.27 -22.38
N GLN A 67 -6.51 -32.60 -21.99
CA GLN A 67 -6.92 -31.31 -22.59
C GLN A 67 -6.29 -30.07 -21.95
N VAL A 68 -5.93 -30.15 -20.66
CA VAL A 68 -5.33 -29.04 -19.91
C VAL A 68 -4.10 -29.55 -19.19
N TRP A 69 -2.99 -28.84 -19.35
CA TRP A 69 -1.72 -29.14 -18.71
C TRP A 69 -1.39 -27.96 -17.80
N SER A 70 -1.18 -28.23 -16.52
CA SER A 70 -0.74 -27.23 -15.54
C SER A 70 0.60 -27.67 -14.97
N TRP A 71 1.50 -26.73 -14.80
CA TRP A 71 2.75 -26.93 -14.09
C TRP A 71 2.80 -25.96 -12.91
N ASP A 72 3.36 -26.41 -11.79
CA ASP A 72 3.74 -25.56 -10.68
C ASP A 72 5.25 -25.68 -10.44
N ILE A 73 5.81 -24.68 -9.76
CA ILE A 73 7.20 -24.71 -9.32
C ILE A 73 7.17 -24.54 -7.81
N THR A 74 7.75 -25.52 -7.12
CA THR A 74 7.99 -25.44 -5.68
C THR A 74 9.39 -24.91 -5.43
N TYR A 75 9.48 -23.76 -4.77
CA TYR A 75 10.77 -23.26 -4.30
C TYR A 75 11.20 -24.04 -3.07
N LEU A 76 12.36 -24.70 -3.17
CA LEU A 76 13.00 -25.30 -2.01
C LEU A 76 13.75 -24.23 -1.23
N ALA A 77 13.63 -24.27 0.09
CA ALA A 77 14.40 -23.39 0.96
C ALA A 77 15.90 -23.62 0.73
N SER A 78 16.63 -22.57 0.36
CA SER A 78 18.08 -22.59 0.21
C SER A 78 18.72 -21.83 1.36
N ALA A 79 19.82 -22.36 1.89
CA ALA A 79 20.66 -21.65 2.87
C ALA A 79 21.50 -20.54 2.21
N VAL A 80 21.57 -20.52 0.88
CA VAL A 80 22.34 -19.54 0.11
C VAL A 80 21.40 -18.49 -0.47
N ARG A 81 21.69 -17.23 -0.19
CA ARG A 81 20.98 -16.09 -0.78
C ARG A 81 21.46 -15.90 -2.21
N GLY A 82 20.54 -15.93 -3.18
CA GLY A 82 20.87 -15.63 -4.59
C GLY A 82 21.38 -14.19 -4.72
N SER A 83 22.43 -13.99 -5.53
CA SER A 83 23.06 -12.70 -5.82
C SER A 83 22.25 -11.85 -6.79
#